data_AF-A0A9P9PBK0-F1
#
_entry.id   AF-A0A9P9PBK0-F1
#
_cell.length_a   1.000
_cell.length_b   1.000
_cell.length_c   1.000
_cell.angle_alpha   90.00
_cell.angle_beta   90.00
_cell.angle_gamma   90.00
#
_symmetry.space_group_name_H-M   'P 1'
#
loop_
_entity.id
_entity.type
_entity.pdbx_description
1 polymer ?
#
loop_
_entity_poly.entity_id
_entity_poly.type
_entity_poly.pdbx_seq_one_letter_code
_entity_poly.pdbx_strand_id
1 'polypeptide(L)'
;MTSTPQSTSQAASLMNLPDGLSPDSIDILPVLSQILARLQTPSSTSGASTAGSPPAASPSQVTSGTGPLSIKDIPTATDGIKHKLQKARVLVKELPDVARSIKEQEEEMRELEERIRKQKEVLGQLREVGLEIKREREARERKGSGDAMET
;
A
#
# COMPACT_ATOMS: atom_id res chain seq x y z
N MET A 1 -37.54 -14.01 13.11
CA MET A 1 -36.51 -12.98 13.37
C MET A 1 -35.24 -13.42 12.66
N THR A 2 -34.96 -12.87 11.48
CA THR A 2 -33.78 -13.22 10.67
C THR A 2 -33.10 -11.91 10.31
N SER A 3 -32.01 -11.62 11.01
CA SER A 3 -31.20 -10.41 10.87
C SER A 3 -30.19 -10.60 9.75
N THR A 4 -30.29 -9.81 8.69
CA THR A 4 -29.26 -9.64 7.66
C THR A 4 -28.21 -8.64 8.15
N PRO A 5 -26.90 -8.97 8.19
CA PRO A 5 -25.87 -7.97 8.38
C PRO A 5 -25.61 -7.24 7.05
N GLN A 6 -25.91 -5.95 7.08
CA GLN A 6 -25.59 -4.94 6.08
C GLN A 6 -24.06 -4.76 6.05
N SER A 7 -23.40 -5.30 5.02
CA SER A 7 -21.99 -5.01 4.78
C SER A 7 -21.89 -3.66 4.06
N THR A 8 -21.40 -2.66 4.79
CA THR A 8 -21.20 -1.29 4.33
C THR A 8 -20.15 -1.23 3.22
N SER A 9 -20.52 -0.67 2.07
CA SER A 9 -19.60 -0.24 1.03
C SER A 9 -18.61 0.79 1.60
N GLN A 10 -17.39 0.36 1.90
CA GLN A 10 -16.28 1.25 2.14
C GLN A 10 -15.53 1.40 0.81
N ALA A 11 -15.76 2.51 0.12
CA ALA A 11 -14.87 2.98 -0.92
C ALA A 11 -13.55 3.40 -0.26
N ALA A 12 -12.74 2.41 0.15
CA ALA A 12 -11.42 2.64 0.69
C ALA A 12 -10.46 2.93 -0.48
N SER A 13 -9.77 4.05 -0.37
CA SER A 13 -8.76 4.55 -1.29
C SER A 13 -7.80 3.46 -1.77
N LEU A 14 -7.99 3.00 -3.01
CA LEU A 14 -7.30 1.86 -3.65
C LEU A 14 -5.76 2.00 -3.78
N MET A 15 -5.14 3.08 -3.30
CA MET A 15 -3.69 3.30 -3.41
C MET A 15 -3.03 4.01 -2.24
N ASN A 16 -3.69 4.15 -1.09
CA ASN A 16 -3.01 4.68 0.09
C ASN A 16 -2.41 3.54 0.89
N LEU A 17 -1.18 3.15 0.52
CA LEU A 17 -0.27 2.52 1.48
C LEU A 17 -0.29 3.39 2.75
N PRO A 18 -0.43 2.80 3.96
CA PRO A 18 -0.43 3.59 5.19
C PRO A 18 0.90 4.35 5.30
N ASP A 19 0.80 5.61 5.73
CA ASP A 19 1.92 6.54 5.73
C ASP A 19 3.14 5.94 6.46
N GLY A 20 4.20 5.68 5.69
CA GLY A 20 5.45 5.12 6.19
C GLY A 20 5.70 3.64 5.92
N LEU A 21 4.82 2.93 5.19
CA LEU A 21 5.20 1.68 4.53
C LEU A 21 5.92 1.97 3.21
N SER A 22 7.23 2.21 3.30
CA SER A 22 8.13 2.19 2.13
C SER A 22 8.78 0.81 2.02
N PRO A 23 9.11 0.30 0.81
CA PRO A 23 9.88 -0.94 0.64
C PRO A 23 11.17 -0.95 1.47
N ASP A 24 11.80 0.21 1.68
CA ASP A 24 12.99 0.37 2.53
C ASP A 24 12.74 0.13 4.04
N SER A 25 11.49 0.20 4.49
CA SER A 25 11.12 -0.14 5.88
C SER A 25 11.03 -1.65 6.12
N ILE A 26 10.94 -2.44 5.05
CA ILE A 26 10.83 -3.90 5.09
C ILE A 26 12.19 -4.54 4.73
N ASP A 27 12.99 -3.89 3.88
CA ASP A 27 14.32 -4.36 3.51
C ASP A 27 15.38 -4.07 4.58
N ILE A 28 15.36 -4.88 5.65
CA ILE A 28 16.32 -4.80 6.76
C ILE A 28 17.64 -5.52 6.49
N LEU A 29 17.73 -6.31 5.40
CA LEU A 29 18.87 -7.18 5.11
C LEU A 29 20.19 -6.40 4.95
N PRO A 30 20.24 -5.27 4.21
CA PRO A 30 21.46 -4.47 4.08
C PRO A 30 21.91 -3.88 5.42
N VAL A 31 20.97 -3.47 6.26
CA VAL A 31 21.28 -2.88 7.58
C VAL A 31 21.80 -3.96 8.54
N LEU A 32 21.18 -5.14 8.53
CA LEU A 32 21.62 -6.27 9.34
C LEU A 32 23.02 -6.74 8.92
N SER A 33 23.30 -6.83 7.62
CA SER A 33 24.61 -7.24 7.11
C SER A 33 25.70 -6.23 7.47
N GLN A 34 25.39 -4.92 7.45
CA GLN A 34 26.29 -3.87 7.90
C GLN A 34 26.64 -3.98 9.40
N ILE A 35 25.65 -4.31 10.24
CA ILE A 35 25.85 -4.49 11.69
C ILE A 35 26.68 -5.76 11.95
N LEU A 36 26.36 -6.87 11.27
CA LEU A 36 27.09 -8.13 11.40
C LEU A 36 28.54 -8.02 10.93
N ALA A 37 28.80 -7.27 9.85
CA ALA A 37 30.17 -7.03 9.35
C ALA A 37 31.05 -6.27 10.35
N ARG A 38 30.43 -5.51 11.27
CA ARG A 38 31.14 -4.76 12.32
C ARG A 38 31.34 -5.57 13.60
N LEU A 39 30.64 -6.70 13.77
CA LEU A 39 30.72 -7.52 14.98
C LEU A 39 32.10 -8.19 15.07
N GLN A 40 32.91 -7.79 16.05
CA GLN A 40 34.18 -8.47 16.31
C GLN A 40 33.93 -9.81 16.99
N THR A 41 34.29 -10.90 16.31
CA THR A 41 34.34 -12.21 16.97
C THR A 41 35.52 -12.24 17.94
N PRO A 42 35.40 -12.89 19.11
CA PRO A 42 36.47 -12.98 20.10
C PRO A 42 37.74 -13.68 19.58
N SER A 43 37.75 -14.22 18.36
CA SER A 43 38.91 -14.88 17.75
C SER A 43 39.75 -13.96 16.84
N SER A 44 39.33 -12.72 16.56
CA SER A 44 40.05 -11.82 15.64
C SER A 44 41.11 -10.94 16.30
N THR A 45 41.45 -11.17 17.58
CA THR A 45 42.43 -10.35 18.33
C THR A 45 43.89 -10.72 18.10
N SER A 46 44.21 -11.67 17.21
CA SER A 46 45.58 -12.04 16.88
C SER A 46 46.11 -11.23 15.69
N GLY A 47 46.40 -9.96 15.90
CA GLY A 47 46.98 -9.12 14.85
C GLY A 47 47.20 -7.67 15.24
N ALA A 48 48.29 -7.42 15.96
CA ALA A 48 49.01 -6.14 16.07
C ALA A 48 48.23 -4.87 16.49
N SER A 49 48.40 -4.42 17.74
CA SER A 49 49.19 -3.21 18.06
C SER A 49 49.09 -2.84 19.56
N THR A 50 50.26 -2.70 20.17
CA THR A 50 50.64 -1.82 21.30
C THR A 50 49.57 -1.30 22.27
N ALA A 51 49.74 -1.67 23.55
CA ALA A 51 49.41 -0.92 24.76
C ALA A 51 48.10 -0.08 24.76
N GLY A 52 47.05 -0.64 25.36
CA GLY A 52 45.94 0.13 25.93
C GLY A 52 44.57 -0.23 25.37
N SER A 53 43.93 -1.23 25.97
CA SER A 53 42.51 -1.60 25.83
C SER A 53 42.00 -1.93 24.41
N PRO A 54 41.04 -2.86 24.24
CA PRO A 54 40.34 -2.98 22.96
C PRO A 54 39.69 -1.62 22.63
N PRO A 55 39.64 -1.19 21.36
CA PRO A 55 38.90 0.00 20.98
C PRO A 55 37.42 -0.28 21.25
N ALA A 56 36.96 0.09 22.46
CA ALA A 56 35.55 0.12 22.78
C ALA A 56 34.92 1.16 21.86
N ALA A 57 33.87 0.77 21.15
CA ALA A 57 33.10 1.72 20.35
C ALA A 57 32.64 2.84 21.28
N SER A 58 32.98 4.08 20.95
CA SER A 58 32.40 5.22 21.67
C SER A 58 30.89 5.24 21.41
N PRO A 59 30.04 5.72 22.34
CA PRO A 59 28.59 5.78 22.13
C PRO A 59 28.20 6.42 20.80
N SER A 60 28.92 7.48 20.38
CA SER A 60 28.75 8.14 19.09
C SER A 60 29.08 7.24 17.89
N GLN A 61 30.02 6.30 18.00
CA GLN A 61 30.38 5.35 16.93
C GLN A 61 29.33 4.22 16.79
N VAL A 62 28.71 3.82 17.90
CA VAL A 62 27.59 2.87 17.90
C VAL A 62 26.39 3.48 17.17
N THR A 63 26.06 4.74 17.46
CA THR A 63 24.92 5.45 16.82
C THR A 63 25.20 5.86 15.37
N SER A 64 26.45 6.23 15.05
CA SER A 64 26.82 6.72 13.70
C SER A 64 27.08 5.61 12.70
N GLY A 65 27.01 4.34 13.10
CA GLY A 65 27.27 3.24 12.19
C GLY A 65 28.76 2.97 11.91
N THR A 66 29.69 3.59 12.65
CA THR A 66 31.13 3.60 12.34
C THR A 66 31.97 2.81 13.35
N GLY A 67 33.00 2.09 12.88
CA GLY A 67 33.95 1.35 13.73
C GLY A 67 33.46 -0.01 14.23
N PRO A 68 34.35 -0.81 14.87
CA PRO A 68 34.03 -2.17 15.32
C PRO A 68 32.98 -2.19 16.43
N LEU A 69 32.06 -3.16 16.41
CA LEU A 69 31.02 -3.35 17.43
C LEU A 69 31.41 -4.48 18.39
N SER A 70 31.33 -4.18 19.69
CA SER A 70 31.44 -5.19 20.73
C SER A 70 30.10 -5.88 20.96
N ILE A 71 30.13 -7.10 21.52
CA ILE A 71 28.92 -7.89 21.83
C ILE A 71 27.94 -7.12 22.74
N LYS A 72 28.46 -6.23 23.60
CA LYS A 72 27.67 -5.40 24.52
C LYS A 72 26.88 -4.31 23.81
N ASP A 73 27.31 -3.89 22.63
CA ASP A 73 26.73 -2.78 21.87
C ASP A 73 25.67 -3.25 20.86
N ILE A 74 25.51 -4.57 20.69
CA ILE A 74 24.53 -5.19 19.78
C ILE A 74 23.09 -4.72 20.06
N PRO A 75 22.59 -4.69 21.32
CA PRO A 75 21.22 -4.26 21.60
C PRO A 75 20.96 -2.84 21.11
N THR A 76 21.90 -1.92 21.38
CA THR A 76 21.83 -0.52 20.95
C THR A 76 21.93 -0.37 19.43
N ALA A 77 22.85 -1.09 18.79
CA ALA A 77 23.03 -1.06 17.34
C ALA A 77 21.81 -1.63 16.57
N THR A 78 21.08 -2.57 17.20
CA THR A 78 19.93 -3.26 16.58
C THR A 78 18.58 -2.61 16.91
N ASP A 79 18.52 -1.70 17.88
CA ASP A 79 17.26 -1.10 18.36
C ASP A 79 16.48 -0.38 17.24
N GLY A 80 17.19 0.29 16.32
CA GLY A 80 16.58 0.90 15.14
C GLY A 80 15.90 -0.12 14.21
N ILE A 81 16.49 -1.31 14.03
CA ILE A 81 15.87 -2.40 13.25
C ILE A 81 14.62 -2.91 13.97
N LYS A 82 14.70 -3.09 15.29
CA LYS A 82 13.58 -3.53 16.11
C LYS A 82 12.39 -2.57 15.97
N HIS A 83 12.61 -1.27 16.08
CA HIS A 83 11.57 -0.27 15.91
C HIS A 83 10.99 -0.25 14.49
N LYS A 84 11.84 -0.34 13.45
CA LYS A 84 11.38 -0.46 12.05
C LYS A 84 10.49 -1.69 11.85
N LEU A 85 10.90 -2.85 12.35
CA LEU A 85 10.15 -4.10 12.19
C LEU A 85 8.83 -4.10 12.96
N GLN A 86 8.83 -3.54 14.17
CA GLN A 86 7.60 -3.37 14.96
C GLN A 86 6.61 -2.46 14.23
N LYS A 87 7.09 -1.32 13.71
CA LYS A 87 6.26 -0.39 12.93
C LYS A 87 5.72 -1.06 11.66
N ALA A 88 6.57 -1.72 10.88
CA ALA A 88 6.17 -2.43 9.68
C ALA A 88 5.11 -3.51 9.98
N ARG A 89 5.25 -4.27 11.08
CA ARG A 89 4.27 -5.29 11.47
C ARG A 89 2.89 -4.70 11.79
N VAL A 90 2.84 -3.55 12.45
CA VAL A 90 1.56 -2.88 12.75
C VAL A 90 0.92 -2.42 11.44
N LEU A 91 1.69 -1.71 10.61
CA LEU A 91 1.17 -1.16 9.35
C LEU A 91 0.74 -2.25 8.36
N VAL A 92 1.45 -3.38 8.29
CA VAL A 92 1.05 -4.53 7.46
C VAL A 92 -0.29 -5.10 7.91
N LYS A 93 -0.59 -5.10 9.21
CA LYS A 93 -1.91 -5.55 9.72
C LYS A 93 -3.02 -4.55 9.42
N GLU A 94 -2.67 -3.28 9.23
CA GLU A 94 -3.61 -2.22 8.86
C GLU A 94 -3.87 -2.17 7.35
N LEU A 95 -3.16 -2.97 6.55
CA LEU A 95 -3.39 -3.03 5.10
C LEU A 95 -4.79 -3.59 4.80
N PRO A 96 -5.52 -2.96 3.87
CA PRO A 96 -6.81 -3.48 3.43
C PRO A 96 -6.63 -4.86 2.80
N ASP A 97 -7.59 -5.73 3.05
CA ASP A 97 -7.66 -7.08 2.50
C ASP A 97 -6.45 -7.98 2.74
N VAL A 98 -5.57 -7.66 3.72
CA VAL A 98 -4.41 -8.50 4.06
C VAL A 98 -4.80 -9.88 4.62
N ALA A 99 -6.03 -9.99 5.12
CA ALA A 99 -6.61 -11.23 5.63
C ALA A 99 -7.28 -12.08 4.54
N ARG A 100 -7.44 -11.54 3.32
CA ARG A 100 -8.12 -12.20 2.21
C ARG A 100 -7.09 -12.84 1.28
N SER A 101 -7.45 -13.97 0.67
CA SER A 101 -6.58 -14.61 -0.31
C SER A 101 -6.66 -13.91 -1.67
N ILE A 102 -5.58 -14.02 -2.45
CA ILE A 102 -5.52 -13.48 -3.83
C ILE A 102 -6.66 -14.04 -4.68
N LYS A 103 -6.98 -15.33 -4.53
CA LYS A 103 -8.04 -15.98 -5.31
C LYS A 103 -9.42 -15.36 -5.05
N GLU A 104 -9.75 -15.07 -3.80
CA GLU A 104 -11.01 -14.43 -3.43
C GLU A 104 -11.08 -12.99 -3.97
N GLN A 105 -9.96 -12.26 -3.93
CA GLN A 105 -9.87 -10.92 -4.52
C GLN A 105 -10.04 -10.95 -6.05
N GLU A 106 -9.45 -11.94 -6.73
CA GLU A 106 -9.60 -12.11 -8.18
C GLU A 106 -11.03 -12.46 -8.59
N GLU A 107 -11.72 -13.28 -7.80
CA GLU A 107 -13.13 -13.60 -8.01
C GLU A 107 -14.01 -12.36 -7.84
N GLU A 108 -13.79 -11.59 -6.78
CA GLU A 108 -14.48 -10.32 -6.54
C GLU A 108 -14.20 -9.30 -7.66
N MET A 109 -12.95 -9.16 -8.11
CA MET A 109 -12.61 -8.28 -9.24
C MET A 109 -13.41 -8.66 -10.47
N ARG A 110 -13.52 -9.95 -10.79
CA ARG A 110 -14.30 -10.43 -11.94
C ARG A 110 -15.78 -10.07 -11.81
N GLU A 111 -16.37 -10.26 -10.64
CA GLU A 111 -17.78 -9.89 -10.39
C GLU A 111 -18.01 -8.38 -10.52
N LEU A 112 -17.10 -7.58 -9.96
CA LEU A 112 -17.15 -6.12 -10.03
C LEU A 112 -17.00 -5.63 -11.48
N GLU A 113 -16.08 -6.20 -12.24
CA GLU A 113 -15.91 -5.90 -13.67
C GLU A 113 -17.17 -6.25 -14.49
N GLU A 114 -17.80 -7.39 -14.20
CA GLU A 114 -19.05 -7.77 -14.85
C GLU A 114 -20.18 -6.80 -14.50
N ARG A 115 -20.25 -6.37 -13.24
CA ARG A 115 -21.21 -5.36 -12.79
C ARG A 115 -20.98 -4.02 -13.48
N ILE A 116 -19.74 -3.56 -13.59
CA ILE A 116 -19.37 -2.35 -14.32
C ILE A 116 -19.79 -2.46 -15.78
N ARG A 117 -19.55 -3.61 -16.42
CA ARG A 117 -19.97 -3.86 -17.80
C ARG A 117 -21.49 -3.69 -17.97
N LYS A 118 -22.29 -4.33 -17.11
CA LYS A 118 -23.76 -4.21 -17.13
C LYS A 118 -24.20 -2.76 -16.90
N GLN A 119 -23.59 -2.06 -15.95
CA GLN A 119 -23.90 -0.66 -15.67
C GLN A 119 -23.60 0.24 -16.88
N LYS A 120 -22.48 0.02 -17.57
CA LYS A 120 -22.13 0.74 -18.79
C LYS A 120 -23.13 0.49 -19.91
N GLU A 121 -23.60 -0.74 -20.06
CA GLU A 121 -24.63 -1.10 -21.06
C GLU A 121 -25.95 -0.36 -20.79
N VAL A 122 -26.45 -0.39 -19.55
CA VAL A 122 -27.67 0.32 -19.15
C VAL A 122 -27.54 1.83 -19.37
N LEU A 123 -26.39 2.43 -19.02
CA LEU A 123 -26.13 3.84 -19.30
C LEU A 123 -26.10 4.13 -20.82
N GLY A 124 -25.60 3.20 -21.62
CA GLY A 124 -25.63 3.27 -23.08
C GLY A 124 -27.07 3.29 -23.61
N GLN A 125 -27.91 2.37 -23.16
CA GLN A 125 -29.32 2.31 -23.54
C GLN A 125 -30.08 3.58 -23.11
N LEU A 126 -29.85 4.06 -21.88
CA LEU A 126 -30.49 5.28 -21.40
C LEU A 126 -30.10 6.51 -22.23
N ARG A 127 -28.84 6.58 -22.65
CA ARG A 127 -28.36 7.62 -23.57
C ARG A 127 -29.08 7.53 -24.92
N GLU A 128 -29.25 6.34 -25.47
CA GLU A 128 -29.93 6.13 -26.76
C GLU A 128 -31.40 6.55 -26.70
N VAL A 129 -32.14 6.10 -25.69
CA VAL A 129 -33.54 6.51 -25.45
C VAL A 129 -33.66 8.02 -25.29
N GLY A 130 -32.75 8.65 -24.54
CA GLY A 130 -32.72 10.10 -24.40
C GLY A 130 -32.52 10.84 -25.73
N LEU A 131 -31.70 10.30 -26.64
CA LEU A 131 -31.52 10.85 -27.99
C LEU A 131 -32.76 10.65 -28.87
N GLU A 132 -33.43 9.50 -28.77
CA GLU A 132 -34.67 9.24 -29.50
C GLU A 132 -35.79 10.18 -29.07
N ILE A 133 -36.00 10.34 -27.76
CA ILE A 133 -36.99 11.28 -27.21
C ILE A 133 -36.71 12.71 -27.70
N LYS A 134 -35.43 13.12 -27.71
CA LYS A 134 -35.03 14.43 -28.23
C LYS A 134 -35.37 14.58 -29.72
N ARG A 135 -35.04 13.58 -30.55
CA ARG A 135 -35.36 13.61 -31.99
C ARG A 135 -36.88 13.63 -32.24
N GLU A 136 -37.65 12.85 -31.50
CA GLU A 136 -39.12 12.83 -31.64
C GLU A 136 -39.72 14.20 -31.31
N ARG A 137 -39.24 14.85 -30.24
CA ARG A 137 -39.65 16.20 -29.86
C ARG A 137 -39.33 17.22 -30.96
N GLU A 138 -38.11 17.22 -31.47
CA GLU A 138 -37.70 18.12 -32.56
C GLU A 138 -38.52 17.89 -33.85
N ALA A 139 -38.88 16.64 -34.15
CA ALA A 139 -39.71 16.30 -35.30
C ALA A 139 -41.15 16.81 -35.14
N ARG A 140 -41.74 16.71 -33.94
CA ARG A 140 -43.06 17.28 -33.63
C ARG A 140 -43.07 18.81 -33.72
N GLU A 141 -42.04 19.47 -33.20
CA GLU A 141 -41.88 20.93 -33.26
C GLU A 141 -41.77 21.42 -34.72
N ARG A 142 -41.02 20.72 -35.57
CA ARG A 142 -40.95 21.03 -37.02
C ARG A 142 -42.28 20.83 -37.74
N LYS A 143 -43.04 19.78 -37.40
CA LYS A 143 -44.31 19.46 -38.05
C LYS A 143 -45.43 20.44 -37.63
N GLY A 144 -45.46 20.87 -36.36
CA GLY A 144 -46.42 21.86 -35.87
C GLY A 144 -46.15 23.29 -36.37
N SER A 145 -44.90 23.63 -36.71
CA SER A 145 -44.56 24.92 -37.32
C SER A 145 -44.97 25.03 -38.79
N GLY A 146 -45.06 23.92 -39.52
CA GLY A 146 -45.44 23.92 -40.94
C GLY A 146 -46.94 24.16 -41.15
N ASP A 147 -47.77 23.69 -40.22
CA ASP A 147 -49.24 23.80 -40.28
C ASP A 147 -49.74 25.22 -39.96
N ALA A 148 -48.94 26.02 -39.23
CA ALA A 148 -49.30 27.39 -38.86
C ALA A 148 -49.04 28.45 -39.95
N MET A 149 -48.46 28.07 -41.10
CA MET A 149 -48.19 28.98 -42.23
C MET A 149 -49.05 28.71 -43.47
N GLU A 150 -50.08 27.86 -43.37
CA GLU A 150 -50.96 27.52 -44.49
C GLU A 150 -52.42 27.95 -44.22
N THR A 151 -52.65 29.23 -43.93
CA THR A 151 -53.97 29.88 -44.02
C THR A 151 -53.84 31.35 -44.38
#